data_AF-A0A3B9IIJ2-F1
#
_entry.id   AF-A0A3B9IIJ2-F1
#
_cell.length_a   1.000
_cell.length_b   1.000
_cell.length_c   1.000
_cell.angle_alpha   90.00
_cell.angle_beta   90.00
_cell.angle_gamma   90.00
#
_symmetry.space_group_name_H-M   'P 1'
#
loop_
_entity.id
_entity.type
_entity.pdbx_description
1 polymer ?
#
loop_
_entity_poly.entity_id
_entity_poly.type
_entity_poly.pdbx_seq_one_letter_code
_entity_poly.pdbx_strand_id
1 'polypeptide(L)'
;SLWMHWLRAADIPFTGPILGPRFSVTDMIIEAAMAGMGLAVVPESYVLAELADGRLRAAFPQRCSSGEGFYMCCPEAFMSQNGVAAFRRWFLAEARRRNLLPAPRPTARDDPAA
;
A
#
# COMPACT_ATOMS: atom_id res chain seq x y z
N SER A 1 -10.68 1.92 -7.97
CA SER A 1 -10.27 0.51 -8.17
C SER A 1 -8.77 0.48 -8.36
N LEU A 2 -8.06 -0.36 -7.60
CA LEU A 2 -6.59 -0.44 -7.64
C LEU A 2 -6.07 -0.83 -9.04
N TRP A 3 -6.84 -1.63 -9.78
CA TRP A 3 -6.58 -1.94 -11.18
C TRP A 3 -6.46 -0.71 -12.09
N MET A 4 -7.42 0.21 -12.02
CA MET A 4 -7.38 1.41 -12.86
C MET A 4 -6.22 2.34 -12.49
N HIS A 5 -5.80 2.31 -11.22
CA HIS A 5 -4.64 3.07 -10.77
C HIS A 5 -3.35 2.49 -11.33
N TRP A 6 -3.20 1.17 -11.26
CA TRP A 6 -2.06 0.46 -11.82
C TRP A 6 -1.99 0.57 -13.35
N LEU A 7 -3.12 0.40 -14.06
CA LEU A 7 -3.17 0.53 -15.53
C LEU A 7 -2.73 1.92 -16.01
N ARG A 8 -3.21 2.99 -15.34
CA ARG A 8 -2.76 4.35 -15.64
C ARG A 8 -1.27 4.54 -15.36
N ALA A 9 -0.79 4.06 -14.22
CA ALA A 9 0.63 4.17 -13.86
C ALA A 9 1.56 3.33 -14.75
N ALA A 10 1.02 2.30 -15.42
CA ALA A 10 1.73 1.49 -16.39
C ALA A 10 1.62 2.02 -17.83
N ASP A 11 0.96 3.17 -18.04
CA ASP A 11 0.66 3.76 -19.35
C ASP A 11 -0.08 2.79 -20.30
N ILE A 12 -0.92 1.91 -19.74
CA ILE A 12 -1.71 0.95 -20.50
C ILE A 12 -3.12 1.55 -20.72
N PRO A 13 -3.47 1.93 -21.96
CA PRO A 13 -4.81 2.40 -22.26
C PRO A 13 -5.81 1.26 -22.09
N PHE A 14 -6.81 1.46 -21.24
CA PHE A 14 -7.86 0.47 -21.00
C PHE A 14 -9.22 1.15 -20.85
N THR A 15 -10.16 0.73 -21.70
CA THR A 15 -11.55 1.20 -21.70
C THR A 15 -12.46 -0.03 -21.64
N GLY A 16 -12.91 -0.39 -20.44
CA GLY A 16 -13.78 -1.53 -20.23
C GLY A 16 -13.97 -1.86 -18.76
N PRO A 17 -14.86 -2.80 -18.42
CA PRO A 17 -14.95 -3.33 -17.07
C PRO A 17 -13.77 -4.25 -16.78
N ILE A 18 -13.20 -4.13 -15.59
CA ILE A 18 -12.30 -5.17 -15.06
C ILE A 18 -13.16 -6.39 -14.74
N LEU A 19 -12.89 -7.50 -15.42
CA LEU A 19 -13.58 -8.78 -15.25
C LEU A 19 -12.93 -9.61 -14.15
N GLY A 20 -13.72 -10.48 -13.55
CA GLY A 20 -13.27 -11.41 -12.52
C GLY A 20 -14.04 -11.26 -11.19
N PRO A 21 -13.76 -12.16 -10.23
CA PRO A 21 -14.38 -12.12 -8.90
C PRO A 21 -14.01 -10.83 -8.17
N ARG A 22 -14.97 -10.30 -7.40
CA ARG A 22 -14.78 -9.10 -6.58
C ARG A 22 -14.88 -9.49 -5.13
N PHE A 23 -13.87 -9.11 -4.37
CA PHE A 23 -13.83 -9.32 -2.93
C PHE A 23 -13.79 -7.96 -2.23
N SER A 24 -14.42 -7.87 -1.06
CA SER A 24 -14.45 -6.67 -0.23
C SER A 24 -13.21 -6.52 0.64
N VAL A 25 -12.46 -7.62 0.85
CA VAL A 25 -11.27 -7.66 1.71
C VAL A 25 -10.06 -8.07 0.87
N THR A 26 -8.94 -7.36 1.03
CA THR A 26 -7.70 -7.61 0.29
C THR A 26 -7.16 -9.02 0.52
N ASP A 27 -7.25 -9.55 1.74
CA ASP A 27 -6.77 -10.90 2.07
C ASP A 27 -7.45 -11.97 1.20
N MET A 28 -8.76 -11.86 0.95
CA MET A 28 -9.47 -12.79 0.05
C MET A 28 -8.98 -12.69 -1.41
N ILE A 29 -8.56 -11.50 -1.85
CA ILE A 29 -7.96 -11.30 -3.18
C ILE A 29 -6.60 -12.01 -3.25
N ILE A 30 -5.80 -11.91 -2.19
CA ILE A 30 -4.47 -12.53 -2.09
C ILE A 30 -4.62 -14.06 -2.10
N GLU A 31 -5.50 -14.60 -1.26
CA GLU A 31 -5.81 -16.04 -1.24
C GLU A 31 -6.30 -16.54 -2.60
N ALA A 32 -7.15 -15.77 -3.28
CA ALA A 32 -7.63 -16.14 -4.61
C ALA A 32 -6.50 -16.20 -5.65
N ALA A 33 -5.56 -15.25 -5.60
CA ALA A 33 -4.38 -15.26 -6.46
C ALA A 33 -3.46 -16.45 -6.14
N MET A 34 -3.21 -16.75 -4.86
CA MET A 34 -2.43 -17.91 -4.43
C MET A 34 -3.06 -19.24 -4.85
N ALA A 35 -4.39 -19.32 -4.85
CA ALA A 35 -5.15 -20.48 -5.33
C ALA A 35 -5.19 -20.59 -6.87
N GLY A 36 -4.53 -19.70 -7.61
CA GLY A 36 -4.42 -19.77 -9.07
C GLY A 36 -5.65 -19.26 -9.82
N MET A 37 -6.52 -18.46 -9.19
CA MET A 37 -7.71 -17.90 -9.86
C MET A 37 -7.39 -16.75 -10.84
N GLY A 38 -6.14 -16.31 -10.92
CA GLY A 38 -5.69 -15.30 -11.89
C GLY A 38 -4.74 -14.27 -11.28
N LEU A 39 -4.78 -13.06 -11.83
CA LEU A 39 -3.96 -11.94 -11.39
C LEU A 39 -4.69 -11.07 -10.37
N ALA A 40 -3.93 -10.52 -9.44
CA ALA A 40 -4.42 -9.56 -8.45
C ALA A 40 -3.53 -8.32 -8.42
N VAL A 41 -4.16 -7.15 -8.29
CA VAL A 41 -3.46 -5.93 -7.90
C VAL A 41 -3.76 -5.72 -6.41
N VAL A 42 -2.71 -5.69 -5.59
CA VAL A 42 -2.78 -5.54 -4.13
C VAL A 42 -1.62 -4.66 -3.65
N PRO A 43 -1.74 -4.03 -2.46
CA PRO A 43 -0.60 -3.36 -1.85
C PRO A 43 0.52 -4.35 -1.56
N GLU A 44 1.75 -4.02 -1.97
CA GLU A 44 2.90 -4.92 -1.83
C GLU A 44 3.22 -5.27 -0.37
N SER A 45 2.94 -4.34 0.56
CA SER A 45 3.13 -4.56 2.01
C SER A 45 2.31 -5.72 2.58
N TYR A 46 1.27 -6.18 1.88
CA TYR A 46 0.42 -7.30 2.31
C TYR A 46 0.96 -8.67 1.89
N VAL A 47 1.85 -8.71 0.90
CA VAL A 47 2.30 -9.96 0.26
C VAL A 47 3.82 -10.16 0.33
N LEU A 48 4.51 -9.43 1.22
CA LEU A 48 5.97 -9.49 1.33
C LEU A 48 6.46 -10.90 1.67
N ALA A 49 5.74 -11.64 2.52
CA ALA A 49 6.10 -13.01 2.89
C ALA A 49 5.90 -13.97 1.70
N GLU A 50 4.77 -13.85 1.01
CA GLU A 50 4.41 -14.69 -0.14
C GLU A 50 5.37 -14.46 -1.32
N LEU A 51 5.82 -13.22 -1.52
CA LEU A 51 6.84 -12.86 -2.50
C LEU A 51 8.21 -13.44 -2.11
N ALA A 52 8.59 -13.36 -0.82
CA ALA A 52 9.85 -13.91 -0.32
C ALA A 52 9.89 -15.44 -0.42
N ASP A 53 8.78 -16.10 -0.12
CA ASP A 53 8.64 -17.56 -0.15
C ASP A 53 8.36 -18.10 -1.57
N GLY A 54 8.16 -17.22 -2.55
CA GLY A 54 7.86 -17.58 -3.94
C GLY A 54 6.45 -18.15 -4.17
N ARG A 55 5.56 -18.10 -3.16
CA ARG A 55 4.14 -18.46 -3.31
C ARG A 55 3.41 -17.52 -4.25
N LEU A 56 3.80 -16.25 -4.24
CA LEU A 56 3.38 -15.26 -5.22
C LEU A 56 4.58 -14.76 -6.01
N ARG A 57 4.33 -14.42 -7.26
CA ARG A 57 5.32 -13.77 -8.11
C ARG A 57 4.72 -12.54 -8.75
N ALA A 58 5.51 -11.48 -8.80
CA ALA A 58 5.15 -10.29 -9.55
C ALA A 58 4.97 -10.64 -11.03
N ALA A 59 3.73 -10.54 -11.53
CA ALA A 59 3.44 -10.76 -12.94
C ALA A 59 4.12 -9.73 -13.84
N PHE A 60 4.28 -8.50 -13.32
CA PHE A 60 4.89 -7.37 -14.00
C PHE A 60 5.84 -6.61 -13.05
N PRO A 61 6.92 -5.98 -13.58
CA PRO A 61 7.87 -5.22 -12.78
C PRO A 61 7.31 -3.89 -12.27
N GLN A 62 6.28 -3.34 -12.92
CA GLN A 62 5.72 -2.03 -12.57
C GLN A 62 5.11 -2.05 -11.17
N ARG A 63 5.52 -1.07 -10.36
CA ARG A 63 4.93 -0.72 -9.08
C ARG A 63 4.42 0.69 -9.15
N CYS A 64 3.24 0.95 -8.59
CA CYS A 64 2.66 2.28 -8.52
C CYS A 64 2.27 2.61 -7.09
N SER A 65 2.54 3.83 -6.67
CA SER A 65 1.96 4.36 -5.43
C SER A 65 0.49 4.67 -5.69
N SER A 66 -0.40 4.17 -4.83
CA SER A 66 -1.82 4.60 -4.85
C SER A 66 -2.01 6.02 -4.33
N GLY A 67 -0.98 6.63 -3.73
CA GLY A 67 -1.10 7.87 -2.96
C GLY A 67 -1.69 7.66 -1.56
N GLU A 68 -2.18 6.46 -1.26
CA GLU A 68 -2.74 6.08 0.03
C GLU A 68 -1.63 5.55 0.95
N GLY A 69 -1.90 5.51 2.25
CA GLY A 69 -0.94 5.03 3.23
C GLY A 69 -1.56 4.81 4.60
N PHE A 70 -0.79 4.21 5.49
CA PHE A 70 -1.18 4.01 6.89
C PHE A 70 -0.74 5.21 7.72
N TYR A 71 -1.66 5.73 8.53
CA TYR A 71 -1.40 6.88 9.40
C TYR A 71 -1.66 6.52 10.84
N MET A 72 -0.79 7.00 11.72
CA MET A 72 -1.06 7.03 13.16
C MET A 72 -1.80 8.32 13.48
N CYS A 73 -3.07 8.20 13.87
CA CYS A 73 -3.91 9.33 14.24
C CYS A 73 -4.11 9.36 15.76
N CYS A 74 -3.95 10.52 16.37
CA CYS A 74 -4.34 10.75 17.75
C CYS A 74 -4.83 12.19 17.95
N PRO A 75 -5.78 12.42 18.89
CA PRO A 75 -6.21 13.77 19.24
C PRO A 75 -5.03 14.64 19.65
N GLU A 76 -5.03 15.90 19.21
CA GLU A 76 -3.94 16.85 19.47
C GLU A 76 -3.66 17.01 20.96
N ALA A 77 -4.71 17.03 21.80
CA ALA A 77 -4.61 17.11 23.25
C ALA A 77 -3.79 15.97 23.89
N PHE A 78 -3.61 14.84 23.20
CA PHE A 78 -2.87 13.68 23.70
C PHE A 78 -1.47 13.52 23.09
N MET A 79 -1.08 14.38 22.14
CA MET A 79 0.21 14.31 21.46
C MET A 79 1.41 14.36 22.41
N SER A 80 1.29 15.10 23.52
CA SER A 80 2.33 15.27 24.53
C SER A 80 2.31 14.20 25.63
N GLN A 81 1.31 13.32 25.66
CA GLN A 81 1.26 12.26 26.65
C GLN A 81 2.41 11.27 26.45
N ASN A 82 3.08 10.90 27.55
CA ASN A 82 4.25 10.04 27.52
C ASN A 82 3.99 8.71 26.79
N GLY A 83 2.81 8.11 26.96
CA GLY A 83 2.42 6.86 26.28
C GLY A 83 2.31 7.02 24.76
N VAL A 84 1.63 8.09 24.30
CA VAL A 84 1.47 8.39 22.87
C VAL A 84 2.81 8.70 22.23
N ALA A 85 3.64 9.51 22.90
CA ALA A 85 4.98 9.84 22.42
C ALA A 85 5.89 8.59 22.34
N ALA A 86 5.81 7.70 23.33
CA ALA A 86 6.57 6.45 23.34
C ALA A 86 6.12 5.51 22.20
N PHE A 87 4.81 5.32 22.02
CA PHE A 87 4.27 4.50 20.95
C PHE A 87 4.61 5.06 19.56
N ARG A 88 4.47 6.38 19.35
CA ARG A 88 4.85 7.03 18.09
C ARG A 88 6.33 6.80 17.74
N ARG A 89 7.23 6.94 18.71
CA ARG A 89 8.66 6.66 18.50
C ARG A 89 8.90 5.21 18.10
N TRP A 90 8.29 4.27 18.84
CA TRP A 90 8.40 2.85 18.54
C TRP A 90 7.81 2.50 17.16
N PHE A 91 6.62 2.98 16.83
CA PHE A 91 5.93 2.74 15.56
C PHE A 91 6.78 3.19 14.37
N LEU A 92 7.33 4.41 14.42
CA LEU A 92 8.20 4.92 13.37
C LEU A 92 9.53 4.14 13.27
N ALA A 93 10.08 3.69 14.40
CA ALA A 93 11.28 2.85 14.40
C ALA A 93 11.02 1.49 13.75
N GLU A 94 9.89 0.85 14.07
CA GLU A 94 9.50 -0.44 13.52
C GLU A 94 9.17 -0.34 12.02
N ALA A 95 8.47 0.72 11.60
CA ALA A 95 8.20 0.99 10.20
C ALA A 95 9.49 1.19 9.39
N ARG A 96 10.51 1.88 9.93
CA ARG A 96 11.84 1.97 9.30
C ARG A 96 12.51 0.60 9.22
N ARG A 97 12.52 -0.16 10.31
CA ARG A 97 13.16 -1.48 10.39
C ARG A 97 12.62 -2.44 9.35
N ARG A 98 11.32 -2.37 9.06
CA ARG A 98 10.64 -3.19 8.06
C ARG A 98 10.61 -2.58 6.65
N ASN A 99 11.28 -1.44 6.46
CA ASN A 99 11.28 -0.68 5.20
C ASN A 99 9.86 -0.36 4.69
N LEU A 100 8.93 -0.07 5.61
CA LEU A 100 7.53 0.24 5.33
C LEU A 100 7.27 1.75 5.19
N LEU A 101 8.25 2.59 5.57
CA LEU A 101 8.11 4.02 5.40
C LEU A 101 8.23 4.37 3.90
N PRO A 102 7.21 5.04 3.32
CA PRO A 102 7.36 5.57 1.98
C PRO A 102 8.45 6.66 1.97
N ALA A 103 8.98 6.96 0.79
CA ALA A 103 9.78 8.16 0.61
C ALA A 103 9.01 9.38 1.15
N PRO A 104 9.69 10.33 1.81
CA PRO A 104 9.03 11.50 2.38
C PRO A 104 8.22 12.20 1.29
N ARG A 105 6.91 12.39 1.52
CA ARG A 105 6.11 13.21 0.62
C ARG A 105 6.62 14.66 0.71
N PRO A 106 6.75 15.37 -0.41
CA PRO A 106 6.92 16.81 -0.35
C PRO A 106 5.75 17.39 0.44
N THR A 107 6.05 18.19 1.46
CA THR A 107 5.00 18.79 2.28
C THR A 107 4.33 19.88 1.48
N ALA A 108 3.03 20.10 1.66
CA ALA A 108 2.29 21.18 0.99
C ALA A 108 2.88 22.58 1.26
N ARG A 109 3.82 22.71 2.21
CA ARG A 109 4.53 23.96 2.52
C ARG A 109 5.69 24.26 1.57
N ASP A 110 6.11 23.27 0.77
CA ASP A 110 7.24 23.38 -0.16
C ASP A 110 6.78 23.44 -1.63
N ASP A 111 5.46 23.58 -1.88
CA ASP A 111 4.89 23.75 -3.22
C ASP A 111 4.85 25.25 -3.57
N PRO A 112 5.64 25.74 -4.55
CA PRO A 112 5.56 27.13 -5.00
C PRO A 112 4.26 27.44 -5.77
N ALA A 113 3.36 26.45 -5.96
CA ALA A 113 2.10 26.60 -6.70
C ALA A 113 0.82 26.54 -5.82
N ALA A 114 0.94 26.58 -4.48
CA ALA A 114 -0.19 26.67 -3.55
C ALA A 114 -0.52 28.11 -3.12
#